data_AF-A0A7X9BQE0-F1
#
_entry.id   AF-A0A7X9BQE0-F1
#
_cell.length_a   1.000
_cell.length_b   1.000
_cell.length_c   1.000
_cell.angle_alpha   90.00
_cell.angle_beta   90.00
_cell.angle_gamma   90.00
#
_symmetry.space_group_name_H-M   'P 1'
#
loop_
_entity.id
_entity.type
_entity.pdbx_description
1 polymer ?
#
loop_
_entity_poly.entity_id
_entity_poly.type
_entity_poly.pdbx_seq_one_letter_code
_entity_poly.pdbx_strand_id
1 'polypeptide(L)'
;MASLTSAPQNLSNNAKDAGLDHEYVALNTLFTDQSAEIAADTGWRGMFISKDCSNPEAAIKAVLFLTSKEDNGYNMLWGKEGEDWNWNEDKTEAILNWTTAESDLMEQRQFLWGWLGHDGISNNMQYGNTPANREALEWVGKIIERNPVLGKVMNQMDTESEEFIIYQNLLELNKLHANKIMLASSEEEALKLYDEMIQNADDLGGQRLNEWANTLYLDMKIEYEKVRHIGEEGWLKEEQLN
;
A
#
# COMPACT_ATOMS: atom_id res chain seq x y z
N MET A 1 3.76 -1.86 1.11
CA MET A 1 4.74 -1.05 1.89
C MET A 1 5.08 -1.65 3.24
N ALA A 2 4.11 -1.96 4.11
CA ALA A 2 4.40 -2.59 5.43
C ALA A 2 5.13 -3.94 5.34
N SER A 3 4.97 -4.67 4.23
CA SER A 3 5.68 -5.92 3.96
C SER A 3 7.18 -5.75 3.70
N LEU A 4 7.69 -4.55 3.45
CA LEU A 4 9.12 -4.33 3.16
C LEU A 4 9.93 -4.01 4.43
N THR A 5 9.31 -3.49 5.48
CA THR A 5 10.02 -2.95 6.66
C THR A 5 9.99 -3.87 7.88
N SER A 6 8.93 -4.66 8.09
CA SER A 6 8.87 -5.63 9.20
C SER A 6 9.19 -7.07 8.79
N ALA A 7 9.24 -7.36 7.48
CA ALA A 7 9.49 -8.71 6.99
C ALA A 7 10.83 -9.30 7.42
N PRO A 8 11.97 -8.58 7.42
CA PRO A 8 13.25 -9.17 7.80
C PRO A 8 13.30 -9.59 9.28
N GLN A 9 12.74 -8.78 10.18
CA GLN A 9 12.65 -9.13 11.60
C GLN A 9 11.71 -10.32 11.82
N ASN A 10 10.54 -10.32 11.17
CA ASN A 10 9.60 -11.43 11.26
C ASN A 10 10.18 -12.73 10.67
N LEU A 11 10.90 -12.65 9.55
CA LEU A 11 11.59 -13.80 8.95
C LEU A 11 12.72 -14.32 9.83
N SER A 12 13.49 -13.43 10.46
CA SER A 12 14.52 -13.80 11.44
C SER A 12 13.91 -14.49 12.67
N ASN A 13 12.80 -13.97 13.19
CA ASN A 13 12.07 -14.58 14.30
C ASN A 13 11.52 -15.97 13.89
N ASN A 14 10.89 -16.08 12.72
CA ASN A 14 10.37 -17.34 12.21
C ASN A 14 11.47 -18.38 11.97
N ALA A 15 12.63 -17.95 11.47
CA ALA A 15 13.79 -18.82 11.28
C ALA A 15 14.28 -19.37 12.63
N LYS A 16 14.39 -18.49 13.64
CA LYS A 16 14.76 -18.88 15.00
C LYS A 16 13.75 -19.85 15.62
N ASP A 17 12.45 -19.59 15.49
CA ASP A 17 11.38 -20.48 15.96
C ASP A 17 11.40 -21.84 15.25
N ALA A 18 11.84 -21.87 14.00
CA ALA A 18 12.07 -23.08 13.22
C ALA A 18 13.44 -23.76 13.51
N GLY A 19 14.26 -23.22 14.39
CA GLY A 19 15.60 -23.74 14.71
C GLY A 19 16.66 -23.51 13.63
N LEU A 20 16.43 -22.56 12.73
CA LEU A 20 17.35 -22.14 11.68
C LEU A 20 18.20 -20.96 12.16
N ASP A 21 19.50 -21.03 11.91
CA ASP A 21 20.46 -19.96 12.24
C ASP A 21 20.62 -19.00 11.03
N HIS A 22 19.54 -18.28 10.75
CA HIS A 22 19.47 -17.32 9.65
C HIS A 22 18.94 -15.97 10.14
N GLU A 23 19.68 -14.92 9.81
CA GLU A 23 19.27 -13.54 10.00
C GLU A 23 18.93 -12.93 8.64
N TYR A 24 17.75 -12.33 8.56
CA TYR A 24 17.27 -11.63 7.38
C TYR A 24 17.38 -10.14 7.64
N VAL A 25 17.99 -9.43 6.70
CA VAL A 25 18.12 -7.96 6.73
C VAL A 25 17.31 -7.33 5.61
N ALA A 26 16.76 -6.14 5.86
CA ALA A 26 16.18 -5.34 4.79
C ALA A 26 17.28 -4.96 3.81
N LEU A 27 17.10 -5.26 2.53
CA LEU A 27 17.96 -4.72 1.48
C LEU A 27 17.43 -3.33 1.13
N ASN A 28 18.04 -2.30 1.70
CA ASN A 28 17.64 -0.89 1.58
C ASN A 28 18.40 -0.12 0.49
N THR A 29 19.24 -0.80 -0.30
CA THR A 29 20.14 -0.18 -1.29
C THR A 29 20.09 -0.83 -2.68
N LEU A 30 19.14 -1.73 -2.91
CA LEU A 30 19.24 -2.69 -4.01
C LEU A 30 18.95 -2.14 -5.40
N PHE A 31 18.46 -0.90 -5.54
CA PHE A 31 18.00 -0.45 -6.84
C PHE A 31 18.51 0.94 -7.18
N THR A 32 18.93 1.05 -8.44
CA THR A 32 19.62 2.20 -9.04
C THR A 32 18.77 3.47 -8.94
N ASP A 33 19.35 4.62 -9.27
CA ASP A 33 18.62 5.89 -9.39
C ASP A 33 17.51 5.87 -10.47
N GLN A 34 17.34 4.75 -11.18
CA GLN A 34 16.30 4.53 -12.20
C GLN A 34 15.09 3.74 -11.70
N SER A 35 15.03 3.47 -10.40
CA SER A 35 13.97 2.64 -9.80
C SER A 35 12.66 3.40 -9.69
N ALA A 36 11.57 2.75 -10.09
CA ALA A 36 10.22 3.24 -9.88
C ALA A 36 9.30 2.09 -9.43
N GLU A 37 8.46 2.35 -8.44
CA GLU A 37 7.37 1.46 -8.03
C GLU A 37 6.04 2.15 -8.34
N ILE A 38 5.26 1.58 -9.27
CA ILE A 38 3.95 2.13 -9.63
C ILE A 38 2.91 1.66 -8.61
N ALA A 39 2.41 2.57 -7.79
CA ALA A 39 1.29 2.31 -6.90
C ALA A 39 -0.03 2.68 -7.59
N ALA A 40 -0.73 1.67 -8.11
CA ALA A 40 -1.98 1.82 -8.85
C ALA A 40 -3.25 1.79 -7.97
N ASP A 41 -3.12 1.51 -6.68
CA ASP A 41 -4.24 1.40 -5.74
C ASP A 41 -4.48 2.71 -4.96
N THR A 42 -5.68 2.84 -4.40
CA THR A 42 -6.07 3.94 -3.49
C THR A 42 -6.17 3.47 -2.03
N GLY A 43 -5.81 2.21 -1.76
CA GLY A 43 -5.99 1.54 -0.48
C GLY A 43 -6.52 0.12 -0.65
N TRP A 44 -6.35 -0.68 0.41
CA TRP A 44 -6.69 -2.12 0.43
C TRP A 44 -7.92 -2.42 1.30
N ARG A 45 -8.44 -1.42 2.00
CA ARG A 45 -9.66 -1.48 2.82
C ARG A 45 -10.61 -0.35 2.42
N GLY A 46 -11.90 -0.64 2.47
CA GLY A 46 -12.97 0.33 2.32
C GLY A 46 -13.98 0.17 3.44
N MET A 47 -14.57 1.29 3.85
CA MET A 47 -15.71 1.32 4.76
C MET A 47 -16.94 1.79 4.01
N PHE A 48 -18.08 1.16 4.28
CA PHE A 48 -19.34 1.45 3.61
C PHE A 48 -20.45 1.66 4.64
N ILE A 49 -21.27 2.69 4.41
CA ILE A 49 -22.54 2.86 5.13
C ILE A 49 -23.60 2.10 4.33
N SER A 50 -24.23 1.11 4.97
CA SER A 50 -25.27 0.29 4.33
C SER A 50 -26.43 1.16 3.82
N LYS A 51 -27.03 0.75 2.69
CA LYS A 51 -28.26 1.37 2.15
C LYS A 51 -29.44 1.31 3.14
N ASP A 52 -29.41 0.34 4.04
CA ASP A 52 -30.44 0.13 5.07
C ASP A 52 -30.11 0.83 6.41
N CYS A 53 -29.06 1.66 6.46
CA CYS A 53 -28.74 2.42 7.66
C CYS A 53 -29.90 3.36 8.00
N SER A 54 -30.46 3.23 9.21
CA SER A 54 -31.60 4.04 9.65
C SER A 54 -31.24 5.52 9.85
N ASN A 55 -29.95 5.85 9.95
CA ASN A 55 -29.46 7.23 10.06
C ASN A 55 -28.06 7.38 9.41
N PRO A 56 -28.00 7.47 8.07
CA PRO A 56 -26.72 7.54 7.36
C PRO A 56 -25.97 8.85 7.65
N GLU A 57 -26.68 9.93 7.99
CA GLU A 57 -26.06 11.22 8.37
C GLU A 57 -25.28 11.10 9.69
N ALA A 58 -25.87 10.49 10.71
CA ALA A 58 -25.14 10.24 11.96
C ALA A 58 -23.97 9.26 11.77
N ALA A 59 -24.15 8.25 10.92
CA ALA A 59 -23.09 7.30 10.62
C ALA A 59 -21.88 7.98 9.95
N ILE A 60 -22.09 8.83 8.95
CA ILE A 60 -20.97 9.52 8.28
C ILE A 60 -20.30 10.53 9.22
N LYS A 61 -21.05 11.22 10.08
CA LYS A 61 -20.47 12.12 11.10
C LYS A 61 -19.60 11.37 12.10
N ALA A 62 -20.05 10.20 12.56
CA ALA A 62 -19.25 9.35 13.45
C ALA A 62 -17.96 8.88 12.77
N VAL A 63 -18.03 8.48 11.50
CA VAL A 63 -16.85 8.11 10.71
C VAL A 63 -15.86 9.27 10.66
N LEU A 64 -16.31 10.47 10.25
CA LEU A 64 -15.46 11.64 10.11
C LEU A 64 -14.80 12.02 11.43
N PHE A 65 -15.56 12.01 12.53
CA PHE A 65 -15.03 12.26 13.88
C PHE A 65 -13.94 11.26 14.26
N LEU A 66 -14.14 9.97 14.02
CA LEU A 66 -13.18 8.92 14.41
C LEU A 66 -11.94 8.90 13.50
N THR A 67 -12.04 9.42 12.27
CA THR A 67 -10.91 9.50 11.33
C THR A 67 -10.23 10.86 11.27
N SER A 68 -10.73 11.88 11.98
CA SER A 68 -10.13 13.22 11.95
C SER A 68 -8.75 13.21 12.61
N LYS A 69 -7.70 13.59 11.86
CA LYS A 69 -6.30 13.49 12.30
C LYS A 69 -6.07 14.14 13.66
N GLU A 70 -6.54 15.37 13.83
CA GLU A 70 -6.22 16.19 15.00
C GLU A 70 -7.02 15.81 16.26
N ASP A 71 -8.16 15.12 16.13
CA ASP A 71 -9.03 14.83 17.27
C ASP A 71 -8.98 13.36 17.70
N ASN A 72 -9.13 12.41 16.76
CA ASN A 72 -9.26 10.99 17.12
C ASN A 72 -8.50 10.02 16.22
N GLY A 73 -8.18 10.38 14.98
CA GLY A 73 -7.61 9.45 13.99
C GLY A 73 -6.32 8.78 14.46
N TYR A 74 -5.43 9.55 15.10
CA TYR A 74 -4.21 8.98 15.71
C TYR A 74 -4.53 8.05 16.88
N ASN A 75 -5.52 8.40 17.70
CA ASN A 75 -5.92 7.55 18.82
C ASN A 75 -6.58 6.24 18.36
N MET A 76 -7.35 6.30 17.28
CA MET A 76 -7.96 5.12 16.65
C MET A 76 -6.93 4.21 15.97
N LEU A 77 -5.73 4.72 15.70
CA LEU A 77 -4.64 3.98 15.07
C LEU A 77 -3.62 3.47 16.08
N TRP A 78 -3.21 4.31 17.04
CA TRP A 78 -2.08 4.05 17.92
C TRP A 78 -2.42 3.84 19.39
N GLY A 79 -3.69 3.99 19.75
CA GLY A 79 -4.14 3.95 21.15
C GLY A 79 -4.15 5.32 21.79
N LYS A 80 -4.15 5.37 23.12
CA LYS A 80 -4.37 6.61 23.86
C LYS A 80 -3.09 7.44 23.94
N GLU A 81 -3.12 8.67 23.42
CA GLU A 81 -2.02 9.64 23.60
C GLU A 81 -1.70 9.84 25.09
N GLY A 82 -0.41 9.89 25.44
CA GLY A 82 0.10 9.95 26.80
C GLY A 82 0.27 8.59 27.48
N GLU A 83 -0.33 7.52 26.95
CA GLU A 83 -0.24 6.15 27.50
C GLU A 83 0.42 5.20 26.50
N ASP A 84 -0.16 5.09 25.30
CA ASP A 84 0.31 4.18 24.24
C ASP A 84 1.29 4.87 23.28
N TRP A 85 1.19 6.19 23.13
CA TRP A 85 2.05 6.98 22.26
C TRP A 85 2.11 8.46 22.64
N ASN A 86 3.10 9.19 22.15
CA ASN A 86 3.19 10.65 22.23
C ASN A 86 3.86 11.22 20.97
N TRP A 87 3.62 12.50 20.66
CA TRP A 87 4.45 13.20 19.69
C TRP A 87 5.87 13.46 20.22
N ASN A 88 6.85 13.50 19.31
CA ASN A 88 8.12 14.15 19.57
C ASN A 88 7.94 15.67 19.76
N GLU A 89 9.00 16.38 20.19
CA GLU A 89 8.91 17.79 20.58
C GLU A 89 8.38 18.71 19.47
N ASP A 90 8.70 18.44 18.21
CA ASP A 90 8.30 19.23 17.05
C ASP A 90 7.05 18.70 16.32
N LYS A 91 6.43 17.63 16.84
CA LYS A 91 5.24 16.97 16.29
C LYS A 91 5.41 16.47 14.86
N THR A 92 6.61 16.04 14.50
CA THR A 92 6.90 15.41 13.21
C THR A 92 6.84 13.88 13.26
N GLU A 93 7.02 13.28 14.43
CA GLU A 93 7.07 11.83 14.62
C GLU A 93 6.26 11.37 15.82
N ALA A 94 5.54 10.25 15.66
CA ALA A 94 4.89 9.56 16.77
C ALA A 94 5.88 8.61 17.46
N ILE A 95 6.06 8.79 18.77
CA ILE A 95 6.83 7.91 19.65
C ILE A 95 5.85 6.92 20.27
N LEU A 96 5.90 5.68 19.80
CA LEU A 96 5.03 4.59 20.27
C LEU A 96 5.68 3.85 21.44
N ASN A 97 4.89 3.49 22.45
CA ASN A 97 5.32 2.66 23.58
C ASN A 97 5.18 1.15 23.29
N TRP A 98 4.89 0.79 22.05
CA TRP A 98 4.70 -0.56 21.55
C TRP A 98 5.27 -0.69 20.14
N THR A 99 5.43 -1.92 19.68
CA THR A 99 5.92 -2.25 18.33
C THR A 99 4.98 -3.20 17.60
N THR A 100 5.01 -3.18 16.27
CA THR A 100 4.22 -4.10 15.44
C THR A 100 4.64 -5.57 15.57
N ALA A 101 5.74 -5.86 16.27
CA ALA A 101 6.16 -7.22 16.61
C ALA A 101 5.35 -7.82 17.79
N GLU A 102 4.68 -6.99 18.59
CA GLU A 102 3.88 -7.41 19.75
C GLU A 102 2.46 -7.85 19.34
N SER A 103 2.38 -8.94 18.58
CA SER A 103 1.14 -9.42 17.95
C SER A 103 -0.06 -9.56 18.90
N ASP A 104 0.13 -10.08 20.11
CA ASP A 104 -0.94 -10.19 21.12
C ASP A 104 -1.50 -8.83 21.55
N LEU A 105 -0.63 -7.84 21.77
CA LEU A 105 -1.04 -6.47 22.12
C LEU A 105 -1.77 -5.82 20.94
N MET A 106 -1.24 -6.02 19.73
CA MET A 106 -1.83 -5.51 18.50
C MET A 106 -3.25 -6.04 18.28
N GLU A 107 -3.48 -7.32 18.53
CA GLU A 107 -4.79 -7.97 18.41
C GLU A 107 -5.76 -7.49 19.51
N GLN A 108 -5.33 -7.50 20.78
CA GLN A 108 -6.17 -7.11 21.91
C GLN A 108 -6.62 -5.65 21.84
N ARG A 109 -5.76 -4.77 21.36
CA ARG A 109 -6.04 -3.33 21.29
C ARG A 109 -6.55 -2.88 19.93
N GLN A 110 -6.53 -3.76 18.93
CA GLN A 110 -6.84 -3.47 17.53
C GLN A 110 -6.02 -2.30 16.96
N PHE A 111 -4.75 -2.19 17.37
CA PHE A 111 -3.82 -1.19 16.83
C PHE A 111 -3.35 -1.54 15.43
N LEU A 112 -3.36 -2.82 15.06
CA LEU A 112 -2.96 -3.24 13.72
C LEU A 112 -3.99 -2.75 12.69
N TRP A 113 -3.60 -1.71 11.95
CA TRP A 113 -4.43 -1.03 10.93
C TRP A 113 -5.57 -0.17 11.49
N GLY A 114 -5.56 0.10 12.79
CA GLY A 114 -6.58 0.90 13.48
C GLY A 114 -8.01 0.35 13.37
N TRP A 115 -8.95 1.04 14.00
CA TRP A 115 -10.34 0.58 14.09
C TRP A 115 -11.16 0.78 12.81
N LEU A 116 -11.04 1.94 12.15
CA LEU A 116 -11.97 2.34 11.07
C LEU A 116 -11.27 2.83 9.81
N GLY A 117 -10.15 3.53 9.95
CA GLY A 117 -9.44 4.10 8.83
C GLY A 117 -8.12 4.71 9.26
N HIS A 118 -7.21 4.79 8.31
CA HIS A 118 -5.92 5.44 8.44
C HIS A 118 -5.49 5.96 7.07
N ASP A 119 -4.65 6.98 7.04
CA ASP A 119 -3.93 7.33 5.81
C ASP A 119 -2.60 6.57 5.72
N GLY A 120 -1.93 6.70 4.58
CA GLY A 120 -0.66 6.06 4.33
C GLY A 120 0.49 6.61 5.19
N ILE A 121 0.47 7.87 5.60
CA ILE A 121 1.54 8.50 6.38
C ILE A 121 1.50 8.00 7.82
N SER A 122 0.38 8.19 8.51
CA SER A 122 0.22 7.81 9.92
C SER A 122 0.37 6.30 10.11
N ASN A 123 -0.13 5.51 9.16
CA ASN A 123 0.07 4.06 9.19
C ASN A 123 1.53 3.65 8.97
N ASN A 124 2.33 4.40 8.18
CA ASN A 124 3.74 4.06 8.00
C ASN A 124 4.61 4.50 9.19
N MET A 125 4.22 5.51 9.96
CA MET A 125 4.96 5.96 11.14
C MET A 125 5.18 4.85 12.18
N GLN A 126 4.19 3.95 12.36
CA GLN A 126 4.33 2.83 13.30
C GLN A 126 5.39 1.78 12.87
N TYR A 127 5.79 1.78 11.60
CA TYR A 127 6.87 0.92 11.08
C TYR A 127 8.23 1.60 11.12
N GLY A 128 8.29 2.92 11.32
CA GLY A 128 9.52 3.72 11.40
C GLY A 128 10.17 3.74 12.79
N ASN A 129 9.97 2.71 13.61
CA ASN A 129 10.44 2.67 15.00
C ASN A 129 11.98 2.56 15.15
N THR A 130 12.71 2.29 14.06
CA THR A 130 14.18 2.29 14.04
C THR A 130 14.72 3.24 12.96
N PRO A 131 15.94 3.79 13.11
CA PRO A 131 16.58 4.59 12.07
C PRO A 131 16.65 3.88 10.72
N ALA A 132 16.99 2.59 10.70
CA ALA A 132 17.07 1.79 9.47
C ALA A 132 15.72 1.65 8.76
N ASN A 133 14.63 1.44 9.52
CA ASN A 133 13.30 1.38 8.93
C ASN A 133 12.86 2.74 8.37
N ARG A 134 13.22 3.84 9.03
CA ARG A 134 12.92 5.19 8.51
C ARG A 134 13.65 5.46 7.20
N GLU A 135 14.94 5.15 7.13
CA GLU A 135 15.73 5.26 5.90
C GLU A 135 15.10 4.44 4.77
N ALA A 136 14.66 3.21 5.05
CA ALA A 136 13.97 2.37 4.07
C ALA A 136 12.62 2.98 3.61
N LEU A 137 11.80 3.51 4.53
CA LEU A 137 10.54 4.18 4.20
C LEU A 137 10.75 5.45 3.36
N GLU A 138 11.76 6.26 3.69
CA GLU A 138 12.14 7.44 2.92
C GLU A 138 12.61 7.06 1.52
N TRP A 139 13.41 6.01 1.40
CA TRP A 139 13.87 5.51 0.11
C TRP A 139 12.70 5.01 -0.75
N VAL A 140 11.81 4.17 -0.20
CA VAL A 140 10.59 3.72 -0.88
C VAL A 140 9.73 4.92 -1.30
N GLY A 141 9.61 5.93 -0.43
CA GLY A 141 8.88 7.16 -0.72
C GLY A 141 9.43 7.95 -1.91
N LYS A 142 10.73 7.84 -2.23
CA LYS A 142 11.37 8.52 -3.37
C LYS A 142 11.13 7.81 -4.70
N ILE A 143 10.92 6.49 -4.69
CA ILE A 143 10.75 5.69 -5.91
C ILE A 143 9.28 5.41 -6.24
N ILE A 144 8.36 5.63 -5.31
CA ILE A 144 6.94 5.37 -5.56
C ILE A 144 6.33 6.46 -6.45
N GLU A 145 5.74 6.01 -7.56
CA GLU A 145 4.88 6.82 -8.41
C GLU A 145 3.42 6.39 -8.19
N ARG A 146 2.63 7.26 -7.54
CA ARG A 146 1.21 6.99 -7.30
C ARG A 146 0.38 7.32 -8.54
N ASN A 147 -0.31 6.33 -9.07
CA ASN A 147 -1.21 6.48 -10.21
C ASN A 147 -2.51 5.68 -10.01
N PRO A 148 -3.41 6.13 -9.11
CA PRO A 148 -4.65 5.43 -8.81
C PRO A 148 -5.64 5.37 -9.99
N VAL A 149 -5.42 6.18 -11.03
CA VAL A 149 -6.20 6.13 -12.27
C VAL A 149 -6.04 4.77 -12.94
N LEU A 150 -4.86 4.15 -12.87
CA LEU A 150 -4.65 2.79 -13.38
C LEU A 150 -5.56 1.79 -12.69
N GLY A 151 -5.64 1.79 -11.35
CA GLY A 151 -6.56 0.92 -10.62
C GLY A 151 -8.02 1.14 -11.01
N LYS A 152 -8.42 2.40 -11.24
CA LYS A 152 -9.78 2.73 -11.71
C LYS A 152 -10.07 2.19 -13.11
N VAL A 153 -9.11 2.27 -14.03
CA VAL A 153 -9.20 1.67 -15.38
C VAL A 153 -9.38 0.16 -15.26
N MET A 154 -8.55 -0.50 -14.45
CA MET A 154 -8.63 -1.96 -14.25
C MET A 154 -9.99 -2.39 -13.69
N ASN A 155 -10.57 -1.59 -12.80
CA ASN A 155 -11.91 -1.84 -12.24
C ASN A 155 -13.06 -1.68 -13.25
N GLN A 156 -12.80 -1.20 -14.47
CA GLN A 156 -13.81 -1.18 -15.54
C GLN A 156 -13.85 -2.48 -16.36
N MET A 157 -12.91 -3.40 -16.18
CA MET A 157 -12.99 -4.68 -16.87
C MET A 157 -14.21 -5.46 -16.41
N ASP A 158 -15.01 -5.88 -17.39
CA ASP A 158 -16.00 -6.92 -17.19
C ASP A 158 -15.26 -8.26 -17.07
N THR A 159 -15.60 -9.07 -16.07
CA THR A 159 -14.99 -10.39 -15.85
C THR A 159 -15.22 -11.36 -17.00
N GLU A 160 -16.17 -11.08 -17.90
CA GLU A 160 -16.43 -11.86 -19.11
C GLU A 160 -15.75 -11.27 -20.36
N SER A 161 -15.04 -10.13 -20.26
CA SER A 161 -14.41 -9.51 -21.42
C SER A 161 -13.10 -10.19 -21.85
N GLU A 162 -12.75 -10.02 -23.13
CA GLU A 162 -11.47 -10.51 -23.66
C GLU A 162 -10.28 -9.83 -22.96
N GLU A 163 -10.41 -8.54 -22.61
CA GLU A 163 -9.40 -7.78 -21.87
C GLU A 163 -9.13 -8.38 -20.48
N PHE A 164 -10.18 -8.82 -19.78
CA PHE A 164 -10.02 -9.49 -18.49
C PHE A 164 -9.28 -10.81 -18.63
N ILE A 165 -9.60 -11.61 -19.65
CA ILE A 165 -8.90 -12.87 -19.94
C ILE A 165 -7.42 -12.62 -20.25
N ILE A 166 -7.11 -11.62 -21.08
CA ILE A 166 -5.73 -11.21 -21.38
C ILE A 166 -5.01 -10.82 -20.10
N TYR A 167 -5.62 -9.97 -19.27
CA TYR A 167 -5.03 -9.53 -18.00
C TYR A 167 -4.71 -10.70 -17.07
N GLN A 168 -5.63 -11.66 -16.89
CA GLN A 168 -5.38 -12.84 -16.05
C GLN A 168 -4.21 -13.69 -16.59
N ASN A 169 -4.13 -13.88 -17.92
CA ASN A 169 -3.02 -14.60 -18.53
C ASN A 169 -1.67 -13.89 -18.33
N LEU A 170 -1.65 -12.56 -18.41
CA LEU A 170 -0.46 -11.76 -18.15
C LEU A 170 -0.02 -11.83 -16.67
N LEU A 171 -0.97 -11.85 -15.72
CA LEU A 171 -0.66 -12.05 -14.31
C LEU A 171 0.00 -13.41 -14.06
N GLU A 172 -0.51 -14.47 -14.67
CA GLU A 172 0.09 -15.81 -14.54
C GLU A 172 1.45 -15.90 -15.25
N LEU A 173 1.60 -15.29 -16.43
CA LEU A 173 2.89 -15.19 -17.12
C LEU A 173 3.94 -14.51 -16.22
N ASN A 174 3.60 -13.37 -15.62
CA ASN A 174 4.48 -12.64 -14.73
C ASN A 174 4.89 -13.48 -13.50
N LYS A 175 3.94 -14.15 -12.84
CA LYS A 175 4.24 -15.05 -11.69
C LYS A 175 5.24 -16.15 -12.07
N LEU A 176 5.10 -16.75 -13.25
CA LEU A 176 5.97 -17.82 -13.70
C LEU A 176 7.35 -17.32 -14.12
N HIS A 177 7.42 -16.23 -14.89
CA HIS A 177 8.68 -15.69 -15.39
C HIS A 177 9.48 -14.97 -14.31
N ALA A 178 8.85 -14.21 -13.41
CA ALA A 178 9.54 -13.51 -12.34
C ALA A 178 10.40 -14.46 -11.49
N ASN A 179 9.87 -15.64 -11.15
CA ASN A 179 10.63 -16.67 -10.43
C ASN A 179 11.82 -17.20 -11.23
N LYS A 180 11.66 -17.43 -12.54
CA LYS A 180 12.76 -17.91 -13.40
C LYS A 180 13.87 -16.86 -13.53
N ILE A 181 13.49 -15.60 -13.74
CA ILE A 181 14.43 -14.47 -13.86
C ILE A 181 15.22 -14.31 -12.56
N MET A 182 14.54 -14.35 -11.42
CA MET A 182 15.18 -14.23 -10.10
C MET A 182 16.15 -15.38 -9.78
N LEU A 183 15.95 -16.56 -10.38
CA LEU A 183 16.77 -17.75 -10.17
C LEU A 183 17.76 -18.01 -11.32
N ALA A 184 17.88 -17.09 -12.28
CA ALA A 184 18.81 -17.20 -13.39
C ALA A 184 20.26 -17.29 -12.89
N SER A 185 21.10 -18.07 -13.59
CA SER A 185 22.48 -18.32 -13.17
C SER A 185 23.42 -17.16 -13.50
N SER A 186 22.96 -16.22 -14.34
CA SER A 186 23.70 -15.03 -14.75
C SER A 186 22.75 -13.90 -15.17
N GLU A 187 23.29 -12.68 -15.23
CA GLU A 187 22.59 -11.51 -15.76
C GLU A 187 22.16 -11.69 -17.23
N GLU A 188 23.02 -12.29 -18.07
CA GLU A 188 22.70 -12.57 -19.47
C GLU A 188 21.50 -13.51 -19.61
N GLU A 189 21.43 -14.56 -18.77
CA GLU A 189 20.28 -15.46 -18.74
C GLU A 189 19.02 -14.75 -18.23
N ALA A 190 19.14 -13.91 -17.21
CA ALA A 190 18.04 -13.12 -16.67
C ALA A 190 17.44 -12.17 -17.72
N LEU A 191 18.29 -11.46 -18.47
CA LEU A 191 17.85 -10.56 -19.56
C LEU A 191 17.14 -11.32 -20.67
N LYS A 192 17.66 -12.49 -21.07
CA LYS A 192 17.00 -13.33 -22.07
C LYS A 192 15.61 -13.81 -21.62
N LEU A 193 15.49 -14.23 -20.36
CA LEU A 193 14.20 -14.66 -19.78
C LEU A 193 13.20 -13.50 -19.66
N TYR A 194 13.70 -12.28 -19.45
CA TYR A 194 12.90 -11.06 -19.47
C TYR A 194 12.39 -10.75 -20.87
N ASP A 195 13.27 -10.75 -21.89
CA ASP A 195 12.87 -10.52 -23.27
C ASP A 195 11.84 -11.57 -23.74
N GLU A 196 12.01 -12.84 -23.36
CA GLU A 196 11.04 -13.90 -23.60
C GLU A 196 9.68 -13.60 -22.92
N MET A 197 9.69 -13.10 -21.68
CA MET A 197 8.47 -12.71 -20.98
C MET A 197 7.74 -11.59 -21.73
N ILE A 198 8.45 -10.57 -22.20
CA ILE A 198 7.85 -9.46 -22.94
C ILE A 198 7.24 -9.93 -24.27
N GLN A 199 7.97 -10.76 -25.04
CA GLN A 199 7.44 -11.32 -26.27
C GLN A 199 6.18 -12.18 -26.02
N ASN A 200 6.19 -13.02 -24.97
CA ASN A 200 5.03 -13.82 -24.60
C ASN A 200 3.85 -12.93 -24.16
N ALA A 201 4.11 -11.81 -23.49
CA ALA A 201 3.07 -10.85 -23.12
C ALA A 201 2.42 -10.22 -24.35
N ASP A 202 3.21 -9.87 -25.38
CA ASP A 202 2.70 -9.36 -26.65
C ASP A 202 1.84 -10.41 -27.37
N ASP A 203 2.31 -11.66 -27.45
CA ASP A 203 1.59 -12.77 -28.08
C ASP A 203 0.25 -13.08 -27.36
N LEU A 204 0.18 -12.85 -26.05
CA LEU A 204 -1.04 -12.98 -25.24
C LEU A 204 -2.02 -11.80 -25.43
N GLY A 205 -1.66 -10.78 -26.20
CA GLY A 205 -2.51 -9.60 -26.46
C GLY A 205 -2.23 -8.42 -25.54
N GLY A 206 -1.05 -8.34 -24.92
CA GLY A 206 -0.66 -7.22 -24.04
C GLY A 206 -0.82 -5.85 -24.70
N GLN A 207 -0.46 -5.72 -25.98
CA GLN A 207 -0.67 -4.48 -26.73
C GLN A 207 -2.16 -4.07 -26.79
N ARG A 208 -3.05 -5.02 -27.06
CA ARG A 208 -4.50 -4.76 -27.11
C ARG A 208 -5.02 -4.28 -25.75
N LEU A 209 -4.59 -4.93 -24.67
CA LEU A 209 -4.98 -4.51 -23.32
C LEU A 209 -4.52 -3.09 -23.02
N ASN A 210 -3.30 -2.74 -23.44
CA ASN A 210 -2.76 -1.39 -23.30
C ASN A 210 -3.55 -0.36 -24.13
N GLU A 211 -3.89 -0.68 -25.37
CA GLU A 211 -4.72 0.19 -26.23
C GLU A 211 -6.10 0.43 -25.61
N TRP A 212 -6.78 -0.63 -25.16
CA TRP A 212 -8.06 -0.52 -24.45
C TRP A 212 -7.94 0.35 -23.20
N ALA A 213 -6.95 0.11 -22.35
CA ALA A 213 -6.74 0.89 -21.12
C ALA A 213 -6.53 2.38 -21.42
N ASN A 214 -5.79 2.71 -22.48
CA ASN A 214 -5.55 4.08 -22.91
C ASN A 214 -6.82 4.81 -23.38
N THR A 215 -7.83 4.09 -23.91
CA THR A 215 -9.12 4.71 -24.27
C THR A 215 -9.86 5.28 -23.05
N LEU A 216 -9.63 4.72 -21.87
CA LEU A 216 -10.29 5.10 -20.62
C LEU A 216 -9.43 6.07 -19.79
N TYR A 217 -8.10 5.90 -19.86
CA TYR A 217 -7.17 6.52 -18.94
C TYR A 217 -7.23 8.06 -18.95
N LEU A 218 -7.27 8.69 -20.13
CA LEU A 218 -7.23 10.16 -20.24
C LEU A 218 -8.43 10.82 -19.55
N ASP A 219 -9.63 10.33 -19.82
CA ASP A 219 -10.86 10.87 -19.23
C ASP A 219 -10.88 10.65 -17.71
N MET A 220 -10.48 9.45 -17.26
CA MET A 220 -10.41 9.16 -15.84
C MET A 220 -9.35 9.99 -15.11
N LYS A 221 -8.22 10.28 -15.76
CA LYS A 221 -7.19 11.15 -15.22
C LYS A 221 -7.72 12.57 -15.03
N ILE A 222 -8.45 13.10 -16.01
CA ILE A 222 -9.07 14.44 -15.90
C ILE A 222 -10.01 14.50 -14.69
N GLU A 223 -10.86 13.49 -14.49
CA GLU A 223 -11.76 13.46 -13.32
C GLU A 223 -11.01 13.28 -12.00
N TYR A 224 -9.95 12.48 -11.97
CA TYR A 224 -9.13 12.31 -10.77
C TYR A 224 -8.43 13.61 -10.36
N GLU A 225 -7.88 14.35 -11.31
CA GLU A 225 -7.20 15.63 -11.06
C GLU A 225 -8.12 16.67 -10.40
N LYS A 226 -9.44 16.60 -10.65
CA LYS A 226 -10.43 17.47 -9.98
C LYS A 226 -10.59 17.18 -8.49
N VAL A 227 -10.29 15.97 -8.03
CA VAL A 227 -10.57 15.54 -6.65
C VAL A 227 -9.32 15.17 -5.85
N ARG A 228 -8.15 15.04 -6.49
CA ARG A 228 -6.91 14.60 -5.83
C ARG A 228 -6.52 15.44 -4.60
N HIS A 229 -6.83 16.74 -4.62
CA HIS A 229 -6.52 17.68 -3.55
C HIS A 229 -7.31 17.40 -2.26
N ILE A 230 -8.49 16.77 -2.36
CA ILE A 230 -9.35 16.45 -1.21
C ILE A 230 -8.63 15.50 -0.24
N GLY A 231 -7.79 14.59 -0.75
CA GLY A 231 -6.99 13.69 0.09
C GLY A 231 -5.71 14.33 0.66
N GLU A 232 -5.20 15.39 0.02
CA GLU A 232 -3.97 16.09 0.42
C GLU A 232 -4.20 17.02 1.62
N GLU A 233 -5.39 17.61 1.71
CA GLU A 233 -5.81 18.48 2.82
C GLU A 233 -6.17 17.70 4.11
N GLY A 234 -6.16 16.37 4.05
CA GLY A 234 -6.59 15.49 5.13
C GLY A 234 -8.11 15.27 5.14
N TRP A 235 -8.57 14.28 5.92
CA TRP A 235 -10.00 14.01 6.09
C TRP A 235 -10.69 15.27 6.62
N LEU A 236 -11.61 15.81 5.82
CA LEU A 236 -12.35 17.05 6.12
C LEU A 236 -12.91 17.03 7.55
N LYS A 237 -12.79 18.14 8.27
CA LYS A 237 -13.47 18.35 9.56
C LYS A 237 -14.99 18.42 9.32
N GLU A 238 -15.79 17.99 10.30
CA GLU A 238 -17.26 18.05 10.23
C GLU A 238 -17.77 19.46 9.85
N GLU A 239 -17.05 20.48 10.30
CA GLU A 239 -17.32 21.91 10.04
C GLU A 239 -17.19 22.30 8.56
N GLN A 240 -16.47 21.52 7.75
CA GLN A 240 -16.21 21.78 6.33
C GLN A 240 -17.27 21.14 5.41
N LEU A 241 -18.29 20.48 5.97
CA LEU A 241 -19.35 19.80 5.22
C LEU A 241 -20.69 20.57 5.20
N ASN A 242 -20.71 21.81 5.71
CA ASN A 242 -21.90 22.68 5.73
C ASN A 242 -21.93 23.65 4.55
#